data_AF-A0A8H7SP32-F1
#
_entry.id   AF-A0A8H7SP32-F1
#
_cell.length_a   1.000
_cell.length_b   1.000
_cell.length_c   1.000
_cell.angle_alpha   90.00
_cell.angle_beta   90.00
_cell.angle_gamma   90.00
#
_symmetry.space_group_name_H-M   'P 1'
#
loop_
_entity.id
_entity.type
_entity.pdbx_description
1 polymer ?
#
loop_
_entity_poly.entity_id
_entity_poly.type
_entity_poly.pdbx_seq_one_letter_code
_entity_poly.pdbx_strand_id
1 'polypeptide(L)'
;MDDETPLYGIDKEIQARIDSKYSVEREQEARKWMEELIGEPLPSDDFAESLKDGAVLCKVIGKLLPGQGKFKQSRMPFIQMENISIFLRGAEALGVPKHDLFQTIDLYEKKNMTQVIDSIFALSRYGYKAGTSPNYLGPKLADKQQKGTYSKDAANAANATFNTYQYGYTGGANQSGMSFGQRRNIAGSDPYAQYK
;
A
#
# COMPACT_ATOMS: atom_id res chain seq x y z
N MET A 1 33.28 9.22 -3.59
CA MET A 1 33.20 8.92 -2.16
C MET A 1 31.76 8.55 -1.93
N ASP A 2 31.43 7.30 -2.22
CA ASP A 2 30.10 6.75 -1.99
C ASP A 2 29.99 6.55 -0.47
N ASP A 3 29.20 7.42 0.17
CA ASP A 3 28.88 7.34 1.59
C ASP A 3 27.85 6.22 1.79
N GLU A 4 28.26 4.99 1.46
CA GLU A 4 27.45 3.81 1.65
C GLU A 4 27.54 3.42 3.13
N THR A 5 26.59 3.91 3.91
CA THR A 5 26.51 3.62 5.34
C THR A 5 26.45 2.10 5.53
N PRO A 6 27.40 1.48 6.25
CA PRO A 6 27.44 0.03 6.40
C PRO A 6 26.13 -0.50 7.00
N LEU A 7 25.38 -1.29 6.22
CA LEU A 7 24.08 -1.81 6.61
C LEU A 7 24.26 -2.94 7.64
N TYR A 8 23.84 -2.72 8.88
CA TYR A 8 24.02 -3.67 10.00
C TYR A 8 22.68 -4.11 10.60
N GLY A 9 22.65 -5.35 11.14
CA GLY A 9 21.54 -5.85 11.95
C GLY A 9 20.19 -5.85 11.25
N ILE A 10 19.21 -5.14 11.83
CA ILE A 10 17.81 -5.08 11.39
C ILE A 10 17.69 -4.49 9.98
N ASP A 11 18.46 -3.44 9.65
CA ASP A 11 18.38 -2.78 8.35
C ASP A 11 18.80 -3.72 7.21
N LYS A 12 19.81 -4.57 7.46
CA LYS A 12 20.26 -5.59 6.50
C LYS A 12 19.21 -6.67 6.29
N GLU A 13 18.52 -7.10 7.35
CA GLU A 13 17.43 -8.07 7.23
C GLU A 13 16.24 -7.48 6.47
N ILE A 14 15.91 -6.20 6.70
CA ILE A 14 14.87 -5.48 5.96
C ILE A 14 15.20 -5.43 4.47
N GLN A 15 16.42 -5.02 4.11
CA GLN A 15 16.84 -4.95 2.71
C GLN A 15 16.78 -6.32 2.04
N ALA A 16 17.30 -7.37 2.70
CA ALA A 16 17.22 -8.73 2.17
C ALA A 16 15.78 -9.22 1.94
N ARG A 17 14.82 -8.78 2.77
CA ARG A 17 13.38 -9.06 2.56
C ARG A 17 12.76 -8.24 1.43
N ILE A 18 13.27 -7.05 1.14
CA ILE A 18 12.82 -6.23 0.01
C ILE A 18 13.35 -6.85 -1.28
N ASP A 19 14.63 -7.18 -1.31
CA ASP A 19 15.31 -7.76 -2.47
C ASP A 19 14.71 -9.13 -2.82
N SER A 20 14.32 -9.95 -1.83
CA SER A 20 13.67 -11.24 -2.08
C SER A 20 12.26 -11.12 -2.68
N LYS A 21 11.60 -9.97 -2.51
CA LYS A 21 10.30 -9.67 -3.14
C LYS A 21 10.44 -9.04 -4.51
N TYR A 22 11.64 -8.61 -4.89
CA TYR A 22 11.89 -8.02 -6.19
C TYR A 22 11.65 -9.06 -7.28
N SER A 23 10.81 -8.72 -8.25
CA SER A 23 10.51 -9.58 -9.40
C SER A 23 10.82 -8.82 -10.68
N VAL A 24 11.79 -9.35 -11.43
CA VAL A 24 12.18 -8.82 -12.75
C VAL A 24 11.01 -8.88 -13.73
N GLU A 25 10.15 -9.89 -13.63
CA GLU A 25 8.95 -10.00 -14.46
C GLU A 25 8.00 -8.82 -14.25
N ARG A 26 7.75 -8.46 -12.98
CA ARG A 26 6.88 -7.31 -12.65
C ARG A 26 7.50 -5.98 -13.07
N GLU A 27 8.82 -5.85 -12.97
CA GLU A 27 9.54 -4.68 -13.47
C GLU A 27 9.34 -4.51 -14.98
N GLN A 28 9.47 -5.60 -15.74
CA GLN A 28 9.26 -5.59 -17.19
C GLN A 28 7.81 -5.26 -17.57
N GLU A 29 6.83 -5.78 -16.84
CA GLU A 29 5.41 -5.41 -17.02
C GLU A 29 5.17 -3.92 -16.75
N ALA A 30 5.72 -3.39 -15.65
CA ALA A 30 5.62 -1.97 -15.31
C ALA A 30 6.26 -1.10 -16.39
N ARG A 31 7.46 -1.46 -16.85
CA ARG A 31 8.17 -0.80 -17.94
C ARG A 31 7.32 -0.75 -19.20
N LYS A 32 6.85 -1.90 -19.67
CA LYS A 32 6.05 -2.01 -20.89
C LYS A 32 4.79 -1.14 -20.82
N TRP A 33 4.09 -1.18 -19.69
CA TRP A 33 2.90 -0.35 -19.49
C TRP A 33 3.21 1.15 -19.53
N MET A 34 4.31 1.59 -18.89
CA MET A 34 4.72 2.98 -18.94
C MET A 34 5.04 3.41 -20.37
N GLU A 35 5.82 2.61 -21.11
CA GLU A 35 6.21 2.86 -22.51
C GLU A 35 4.98 2.93 -23.44
N GLU A 36 4.02 2.01 -23.28
CA GLU A 36 2.75 2.03 -24.02
C GLU A 36 1.93 3.29 -23.72
N LEU A 37 1.90 3.74 -22.46
CA LEU A 37 1.13 4.90 -22.03
C LEU A 37 1.72 6.23 -22.53
N ILE A 38 3.05 6.37 -22.50
CA ILE A 38 3.74 7.58 -22.98
C ILE A 38 3.92 7.57 -24.50
N GLY A 39 4.02 6.39 -25.12
CA GLY A 39 4.27 6.18 -26.55
C GLY A 39 5.75 6.31 -26.95
N GLU A 40 6.67 6.22 -25.99
CA GLU A 40 8.12 6.31 -26.18
C GLU A 40 8.83 5.26 -25.29
N PRO A 41 9.97 4.70 -25.71
CA PRO A 41 10.75 3.78 -24.89
C PRO A 41 11.43 4.51 -23.73
N LEU A 42 11.70 3.79 -22.63
CA LEU A 42 12.47 4.36 -21.51
C LEU A 42 13.92 4.64 -21.94
N PRO A 43 14.54 5.70 -21.39
CA PRO A 43 15.86 6.17 -21.84
C PRO A 43 17.05 5.26 -21.49
N SER A 44 16.88 4.29 -20.60
CA SER A 44 17.93 3.40 -20.13
C SER A 44 17.43 1.97 -20.02
N ASP A 45 18.32 0.98 -20.17
CA ASP A 45 18.01 -0.43 -19.93
C ASP A 45 17.75 -0.70 -18.44
N ASP A 46 18.47 -0.02 -17.54
CA ASP A 46 18.18 -0.04 -16.10
C ASP A 46 16.92 0.79 -15.82
N PHE A 47 15.85 0.09 -15.38
CA PHE A 47 14.58 0.69 -15.00
C PHE A 47 14.74 1.77 -13.92
N ALA A 48 15.55 1.53 -12.89
CA ALA A 48 15.73 2.48 -11.80
C ALA A 48 16.41 3.77 -12.28
N GLU A 49 17.47 3.68 -13.10
CA GLU A 49 18.13 4.86 -13.67
C GLU A 49 17.22 5.61 -14.64
N SER A 50 16.37 4.91 -15.39
CA SER A 50 15.44 5.53 -16.34
C SER A 50 14.40 6.44 -15.68
N LEU A 51 14.06 6.17 -14.42
CA LEU A 51 13.05 6.90 -13.64
C LEU A 51 13.63 7.92 -12.66
N LYS A 52 14.94 7.84 -12.39
CA LYS A 52 15.63 8.57 -11.33
C LYS A 52 15.52 10.09 -11.42
N ASP A 53 15.46 10.64 -12.63
CA ASP A 53 15.33 12.09 -12.83
C ASP A 53 13.89 12.62 -12.65
N GLY A 54 12.92 11.71 -12.51
CA GLY A 54 11.49 11.97 -12.37
C GLY A 54 10.79 12.49 -13.63
N ALA A 55 11.49 12.66 -14.75
CA ALA A 55 10.93 13.21 -15.98
C ALA A 55 9.91 12.26 -16.62
N VAL A 56 10.29 10.98 -16.77
CA VAL A 56 9.40 9.93 -17.31
C VAL A 56 8.14 9.79 -16.45
N LEU A 57 8.32 9.76 -15.12
CA LEU A 57 7.21 9.69 -14.16
C LEU A 57 6.22 10.85 -14.36
N CYS A 58 6.74 12.07 -14.50
CA CYS A 58 5.91 13.23 -14.75
C CYS A 58 5.17 13.15 -16.10
N LYS A 59 5.81 12.62 -17.15
CA LYS A 59 5.14 12.36 -18.45
C LYS A 59 3.98 11.38 -18.30
N VAL A 60 4.16 10.30 -17.54
CA VAL A 60 3.09 9.33 -17.23
C VAL A 60 1.90 10.02 -16.57
N ILE A 61 2.14 10.84 -15.54
CA ILE A 61 1.06 11.59 -14.89
C ILE A 61 0.42 12.60 -15.85
N GLY A 62 1.19 13.26 -16.70
CA GLY A 62 0.65 14.17 -17.71
C GLY A 62 -0.28 13.48 -18.72
N LYS A 63 -0.07 12.19 -19.01
CA LYS A 63 -0.96 11.37 -19.83
C LYS A 63 -2.24 10.99 -19.08
N LEU A 64 -2.13 10.62 -17.80
CA LEU A 64 -3.27 10.21 -16.98
C LEU A 64 -4.14 11.39 -16.51
N LEU A 65 -3.54 12.55 -16.28
CA LEU A 65 -4.18 13.76 -15.79
C LEU A 65 -3.71 14.97 -16.61
N PRO A 66 -4.46 15.35 -17.66
CA PRO A 66 -4.10 16.50 -18.49
C PRO A 66 -3.91 17.77 -17.65
N GLY A 67 -2.77 18.44 -17.82
CA GLY A 67 -2.42 19.66 -17.08
C GLY A 67 -1.59 19.44 -15.81
N GLN A 68 -1.45 18.20 -15.34
CA GLN A 68 -0.50 17.79 -14.31
C GLN A 68 0.84 17.33 -14.93
N GLY A 69 1.84 17.02 -14.09
CA GLY A 69 3.11 16.44 -14.56
C GLY A 69 4.06 17.43 -15.24
N LYS A 70 3.97 18.73 -14.94
CA LYS A 70 4.95 19.71 -15.41
C LYS A 70 6.26 19.53 -14.65
N PHE A 71 7.31 19.09 -15.34
CA PHE A 71 8.63 18.82 -14.75
C PHE A 71 9.70 19.77 -15.27
N LYS A 72 10.86 19.77 -14.59
CA LYS A 72 12.06 20.49 -15.02
C LYS A 72 13.19 19.50 -15.26
N GLN A 73 13.77 19.50 -16.46
CA GLN A 73 14.95 18.69 -16.73
C GLN A 73 16.17 19.33 -16.06
N SER A 74 16.84 18.62 -15.17
CA SER A 74 18.08 19.08 -14.53
C SER A 74 18.86 17.89 -13.97
N ARG A 75 20.19 18.06 -13.90
CA ARG A 75 21.09 17.13 -13.20
C ARG A 75 21.18 17.39 -11.70
N MET A 76 20.55 18.46 -11.20
CA MET A 76 20.60 18.79 -9.78
C MET A 76 19.70 17.83 -8.96
N PRO A 77 20.23 17.16 -7.93
CA PRO A 77 19.48 16.22 -7.08
C PRO A 77 18.13 16.75 -6.59
N PHE A 78 18.12 18.00 -6.09
CA PHE A 78 16.91 18.65 -5.58
C PHE A 78 15.80 18.76 -6.63
N ILE A 79 16.15 19.03 -7.90
CA ILE A 79 15.16 19.13 -8.98
C ILE A 79 14.63 17.75 -9.36
N GLN A 80 15.49 16.73 -9.38
CA GLN A 80 15.08 15.35 -9.65
C GLN A 80 14.12 14.84 -8.57
N MET A 81 14.44 15.08 -7.30
CA MET A 81 13.58 14.78 -6.16
C MET A 81 12.23 15.53 -6.22
N GLU A 82 12.23 16.79 -6.65
CA GLU A 82 11.00 17.56 -6.85
C GLU A 82 10.14 16.99 -7.99
N ASN A 83 10.74 16.57 -9.11
CA ASN A 83 10.01 15.91 -10.19
C ASN A 83 9.34 14.61 -9.69
N ILE A 84 10.03 13.80 -8.88
CA ILE A 84 9.45 12.60 -8.27
C ILE A 84 8.27 12.99 -7.36
N SER A 85 8.41 14.05 -6.55
CA SER A 85 7.32 14.59 -5.71
C SER A 85 6.10 15.06 -6.53
N ILE A 86 6.30 15.63 -7.72
CA ILE A 86 5.22 16.01 -8.63
C ILE A 86 4.45 14.77 -9.10
N PHE A 87 5.15 13.69 -9.43
CA PHE A 87 4.53 12.41 -9.77
C PHE A 87 3.67 11.89 -8.61
N LEU A 88 4.22 11.85 -7.39
CA LEU A 88 3.52 11.32 -6.21
C LEU A 88 2.24 12.12 -5.91
N ARG A 89 2.31 13.45 -6.00
CA ARG A 89 1.13 14.33 -5.87
C ARG A 89 0.09 14.08 -6.97
N GLY A 90 0.54 13.85 -8.20
CA GLY A 90 -0.36 13.50 -9.31
C GLY A 90 -1.05 12.15 -9.11
N ALA A 91 -0.32 11.15 -8.63
CA ALA A 91 -0.87 9.84 -8.31
C ALA A 91 -1.89 9.91 -7.17
N GLU A 92 -1.61 10.67 -6.11
CA GLU A 92 -2.56 10.95 -5.03
C GLU A 92 -3.83 11.66 -5.57
N ALA A 93 -3.67 12.65 -6.45
CA ALA A 93 -4.79 13.34 -7.08
C ALA A 93 -5.66 12.44 -7.97
N LEU A 94 -5.07 11.40 -8.59
CA LEU A 94 -5.80 10.37 -9.32
C LEU A 94 -6.62 9.44 -8.39
N GLY A 95 -6.31 9.45 -7.09
CA GLY A 95 -6.98 8.65 -6.06
C GLY A 95 -6.18 7.45 -5.57
N VAL A 96 -4.88 7.35 -5.92
CA VAL A 96 -4.01 6.31 -5.37
C VAL A 96 -3.78 6.56 -3.87
N PRO A 97 -4.03 5.58 -2.99
CA PRO A 97 -3.81 5.73 -1.56
C PRO A 97 -2.34 5.94 -1.21
N LYS A 98 -2.06 6.77 -0.19
CA LYS A 98 -0.68 7.06 0.25
C LYS A 98 0.16 5.84 0.63
N HIS A 99 -0.48 4.78 1.13
CA HIS A 99 0.22 3.54 1.49
C HIS A 99 0.63 2.70 0.29
N ASP A 100 0.04 2.94 -0.88
CA ASP A 100 0.45 2.33 -2.15
C ASP A 100 1.53 3.16 -2.86
N LEU A 101 1.78 4.41 -2.41
CA LEU A 101 2.80 5.28 -2.98
C LEU A 101 4.18 5.01 -2.37
N PHE A 102 5.21 5.14 -3.19
CA PHE A 102 6.60 5.11 -2.73
C PHE A 102 7.05 6.49 -2.21
N GLN A 103 8.18 6.54 -1.51
CA GLN A 103 8.83 7.77 -1.06
C GLN A 103 9.95 8.16 -2.01
N THR A 104 10.26 9.45 -2.12
CA THR A 104 11.30 9.94 -3.06
C THR A 104 12.64 9.22 -2.91
N ILE A 105 13.05 8.88 -1.69
CA ILE A 105 14.29 8.15 -1.41
C ILE A 105 14.27 6.70 -1.92
N ASP A 106 13.09 6.06 -1.98
CA ASP A 106 12.93 4.67 -2.42
C ASP A 106 13.41 4.50 -3.86
N LEU A 107 13.14 5.51 -4.70
CA LEU A 107 13.59 5.57 -6.08
C LEU A 107 14.97 6.23 -6.21
N TYR A 108 15.16 7.42 -5.64
CA TYR A 108 16.35 8.23 -5.89
C TYR A 108 17.65 7.55 -5.40
N GLU A 109 17.59 6.90 -4.23
CA GLU A 109 18.68 6.13 -3.65
C GLU A 109 18.53 4.62 -3.85
N LYS A 110 17.53 4.19 -4.63
CA LYS A 110 17.17 2.78 -4.86
C LYS A 110 16.94 1.97 -3.57
N LYS A 111 16.48 2.61 -2.48
CA LYS A 111 16.26 1.93 -1.18
C LYS A 111 15.17 0.86 -1.28
N ASN A 112 14.13 1.09 -2.08
CA ASN A 112 13.01 0.16 -2.18
C ASN A 112 12.34 0.21 -3.56
N MET A 113 13.00 -0.37 -4.55
CA MET A 113 12.47 -0.46 -5.92
C MET A 113 11.20 -1.30 -6.02
N THR A 114 11.01 -2.27 -5.13
CA THR A 114 9.78 -3.08 -5.06
C THR A 114 8.55 -2.20 -4.81
N GLN A 115 8.64 -1.22 -3.89
CA GLN A 115 7.55 -0.28 -3.62
C GLN A 115 7.29 0.66 -4.81
N VAL A 116 8.33 1.05 -5.56
CA VAL A 116 8.19 1.85 -6.79
C VAL A 116 7.36 1.08 -7.82
N ILE A 117 7.68 -0.20 -8.04
CA ILE A 117 6.94 -1.08 -8.95
C ILE A 117 5.49 -1.24 -8.46
N ASP A 118 5.28 -1.52 -7.17
CA ASP A 118 3.93 -1.66 -6.60
C ASP A 118 3.09 -0.39 -6.77
N SER A 119 3.70 0.78 -6.59
CA SER A 119 3.04 2.07 -6.82
C SER A 119 2.63 2.27 -8.28
N ILE A 120 3.45 1.84 -9.25
CA ILE A 120 3.11 1.88 -10.68
C ILE A 120 1.94 0.94 -10.98
N PHE A 121 1.94 -0.26 -10.41
CA PHE A 121 0.81 -1.19 -10.54
C PHE A 121 -0.47 -0.58 -9.96
N ALA A 122 -0.41 0.03 -8.78
CA ALA A 122 -1.54 0.74 -8.21
C ALA A 122 -2.02 1.86 -9.14
N LEU A 123 -1.10 2.73 -9.59
CA LEU A 123 -1.41 3.82 -10.51
C LEU A 123 -2.13 3.33 -11.77
N SER A 124 -1.67 2.24 -12.38
CA SER A 124 -2.30 1.69 -13.59
C SER A 124 -3.77 1.29 -13.36
N ARG A 125 -4.10 0.71 -12.19
CA ARG A 125 -5.48 0.34 -11.83
C ARG A 125 -6.35 1.57 -11.62
N TYR A 126 -5.81 2.60 -10.96
CA TYR A 126 -6.54 3.85 -10.74
C TYR A 126 -6.71 4.64 -12.04
N GLY A 127 -5.72 4.64 -12.93
CA GLY A 127 -5.81 5.23 -14.27
C GLY A 127 -6.89 4.55 -15.12
N TYR A 128 -6.96 3.22 -15.09
CA TYR A 128 -8.02 2.47 -15.78
C TYR A 128 -9.39 2.75 -15.16
N LYS A 129 -9.50 2.79 -13.83
CA LYS A 129 -10.74 3.15 -13.13
C LYS A 129 -11.22 4.57 -13.46
N ALA A 130 -10.29 5.51 -13.65
CA ALA A 130 -10.58 6.89 -14.05
C ALA A 130 -10.92 7.01 -15.56
N GLY A 131 -10.74 5.94 -16.34
CA GLY A 131 -10.94 5.96 -17.79
C GLY A 131 -9.84 6.69 -18.57
N THR A 132 -8.69 6.96 -17.94
CA THR A 132 -7.57 7.70 -18.54
C THR A 132 -6.45 6.79 -19.06
N SER A 133 -6.45 5.52 -18.66
CA SER A 133 -5.56 4.48 -19.18
C SER A 133 -6.35 3.39 -19.91
N PRO A 134 -5.91 2.91 -21.09
CA PRO A 134 -6.62 1.86 -21.84
C PRO A 134 -6.50 0.47 -21.19
N ASN A 135 -5.42 0.21 -20.47
CA ASN A 135 -5.12 -1.05 -19.80
C ASN A 135 -4.63 -0.81 -18.35
N TYR A 136 -4.56 -1.86 -17.55
CA TYR A 136 -4.02 -1.85 -16.19
C TYR A 136 -3.20 -3.10 -15.90
N LEU A 137 -2.37 -3.03 -14.86
CA LEU A 137 -1.49 -4.10 -14.42
C LEU A 137 -2.07 -4.89 -13.24
N GLY A 138 -1.87 -6.21 -13.29
CA GLY A 138 -2.24 -7.14 -12.22
C GLY A 138 -3.75 -7.35 -12.05
N PRO A 139 -4.20 -7.82 -10.87
CA PRO A 139 -5.60 -8.16 -10.64
C PRO A 139 -6.50 -6.92 -10.63
N LYS A 140 -7.77 -7.09 -11.04
CA LYS A 140 -8.79 -6.04 -11.02
C LYS A 140 -8.95 -5.51 -9.59
N LEU A 141 -9.01 -4.19 -9.45
CA LEU A 141 -9.28 -3.54 -8.16
C LEU A 141 -10.65 -4.03 -7.63
N ALA A 142 -10.69 -4.51 -6.39
CA ALA A 142 -11.93 -4.96 -5.79
C ALA A 142 -12.88 -3.76 -5.59
N ASP A 143 -14.10 -3.88 -6.07
CA ASP A 143 -15.16 -2.92 -5.75
C ASP A 143 -15.51 -3.09 -4.28
N LYS A 144 -15.57 -1.97 -3.54
CA LYS A 144 -16.03 -2.00 -2.15
C LYS A 144 -17.48 -2.46 -2.16
N GLN A 145 -17.72 -3.74 -1.86
CA GLN A 145 -19.04 -4.21 -1.50
C GLN A 145 -19.49 -3.35 -0.31
N GLN A 146 -20.48 -2.48 -0.53
CA GLN A 146 -21.24 -1.93 0.58
C GLN A 146 -21.76 -3.14 1.34
N LYS A 147 -21.22 -3.38 2.53
CA LYS A 147 -21.84 -4.32 3.47
C LYS A 147 -23.26 -3.79 3.61
N GLY A 148 -24.23 -4.53 3.06
CA GLY A 148 -25.63 -4.16 3.16
C GLY A 148 -25.89 -3.88 4.63
N THR A 149 -26.42 -2.69 4.92
CA THR A 149 -26.90 -2.41 6.27
C THR A 149 -28.01 -3.40 6.52
N TYR A 150 -27.71 -4.51 7.22
CA TYR A 150 -28.74 -5.42 7.66
C TYR A 150 -29.71 -4.57 8.49
N SER A 151 -30.96 -4.46 8.03
CA SER A 151 -32.00 -3.88 8.88
C SER A 151 -31.98 -4.65 10.19
N LYS A 152 -32.10 -3.95 11.33
CA LYS A 152 -32.25 -4.60 12.64
C LYS A 152 -33.36 -5.66 12.61
N ASP A 153 -34.40 -5.43 11.81
CA ASP A 153 -35.51 -6.36 11.65
C ASP A 153 -35.12 -7.63 10.90
N ALA A 154 -34.26 -7.52 9.88
CA ALA A 154 -33.73 -8.67 9.15
C ALA A 154 -32.77 -9.51 10.02
N ALA A 155 -31.95 -8.85 10.85
CA ALA A 155 -31.08 -9.52 11.81
C ALA A 155 -31.90 -10.23 12.91
N ASN A 156 -32.96 -9.60 13.41
CA ASN A 156 -33.87 -10.19 14.40
C ASN A 156 -34.67 -11.36 13.83
N ALA A 157 -35.14 -11.27 12.58
CA ALA A 157 -35.84 -12.37 11.91
C ALA A 157 -34.92 -13.58 11.66
N ALA A 158 -33.64 -13.35 11.32
CA ALA A 158 -32.65 -14.41 11.21
C ALA A 158 -32.43 -15.14 12.55
N ASN A 159 -32.36 -14.39 13.67
CA ASN A 159 -32.30 -14.97 15.01
C ASN A 159 -33.59 -15.72 15.39
N ALA A 160 -34.75 -15.28 14.93
CA ALA A 160 -36.03 -15.95 15.15
C ALA A 160 -36.19 -17.26 14.36
N THR A 161 -35.35 -17.49 13.34
CA THR A 161 -35.38 -18.71 12.51
C THR A 161 -34.56 -19.85 13.13
N PHE A 162 -33.92 -19.60 14.27
CA PHE A 162 -33.10 -20.61 14.96
C PHE A 162 -34.01 -21.66 15.61
N ASN A 163 -34.02 -22.88 15.06
CA ASN A 163 -34.87 -23.97 15.54
C ASN A 163 -34.35 -24.54 16.87
N THR A 164 -34.94 -24.08 17.97
CA THR A 164 -34.64 -24.50 19.35
C THR A 164 -34.90 -25.98 19.63
N TYR A 165 -35.67 -26.69 18.79
CA TYR A 165 -35.93 -28.12 18.95
C TYR A 165 -34.73 -29.00 18.59
N GLN A 166 -33.85 -28.57 17.68
CA GLN A 166 -32.66 -29.34 17.28
C GLN A 166 -31.38 -28.88 17.99
N TYR A 167 -31.30 -27.59 18.34
CA TYR A 167 -30.09 -26.98 18.88
C TYR A 167 -30.16 -26.64 20.39
N GLY A 168 -31.27 -26.98 21.05
CA GLY A 168 -31.47 -26.72 22.47
C GLY A 168 -31.84 -25.27 22.80
N TYR A 169 -32.15 -25.02 24.07
CA TYR A 169 -32.57 -23.72 24.58
C TYR A 169 -31.37 -22.81 24.88
N THR A 170 -31.19 -21.75 24.09
CA THR A 170 -30.11 -20.76 24.26
C THR A 170 -30.53 -19.53 25.09
N GLY A 171 -31.83 -19.39 25.38
CA GLY A 171 -32.42 -18.21 26.04
C GLY A 171 -32.13 -18.06 27.55
N GLY A 172 -31.29 -18.93 28.13
CA GLY A 172 -30.90 -18.89 29.54
C GLY A 172 -29.39 -18.70 29.78
N ALA A 173 -28.57 -18.71 28.72
CA ALA A 173 -27.12 -18.53 28.85
C ALA A 173 -26.79 -17.03 28.83
N ASN A 174 -26.86 -16.36 29.98
CA ASN A 174 -26.27 -15.04 30.13
C ASN A 174 -24.74 -15.20 30.34
N GLN A 175 -23.93 -14.43 29.59
CA GLN A 175 -22.48 -14.38 29.80
C GLN A 175 -22.10 -13.60 31.08
N SER A 176 -23.06 -13.30 31.94
CA SER A 176 -22.81 -12.70 33.25
C SER A 176 -22.29 -13.79 34.19
N GLY A 177 -20.98 -13.83 34.39
CA GLY A 177 -20.32 -14.74 35.34
C GLY A 177 -19.29 -15.69 34.72
N MET A 178 -19.15 -15.73 33.39
CA MET A 178 -18.05 -16.46 32.75
C MET A 178 -16.76 -15.64 32.82
N SER A 179 -16.03 -15.80 33.93
CA SER A 179 -14.66 -15.31 34.06
C SER A 179 -13.71 -16.25 33.32
N PHE A 180 -13.32 -15.88 32.10
CA PHE A 180 -12.28 -16.59 31.37
C PHE A 180 -10.91 -16.27 31.96
N GLY A 181 -10.41 -17.19 32.78
CA GLY A 181 -9.07 -17.14 33.35
C GLY A 181 -8.96 -16.15 34.51
N GLN A 182 -8.65 -16.65 35.69
CA GLN A 182 -8.10 -15.80 36.75
C GLN A 182 -6.86 -15.08 36.22
N ARG A 183 -6.82 -13.74 36.32
CA ARG A 183 -5.59 -12.99 36.07
C ARG A 183 -4.52 -13.52 37.03
N ARG A 184 -3.42 -14.05 36.52
CA ARG A 184 -2.24 -14.34 37.34
C ARG A 184 -1.70 -13.00 37.83
N ASN A 185 -1.96 -12.65 39.08
CA ASN A 185 -1.30 -11.54 39.74
C ASN A 185 0.18 -11.92 39.93
N ILE A 186 1.08 -11.21 39.26
CA ILE A 186 2.54 -11.41 39.34
C ILE A 186 3.11 -10.76 40.62
N ALA A 187 2.37 -9.85 41.25
CA ALA A 187 2.72 -9.30 42.56
C ALA A 187 1.94 -10.05 43.65
N GLY A 188 2.66 -10.76 44.52
CA GLY A 188 2.10 -11.26 45.78
C GLY A 188 1.57 -10.09 46.62
N SER A 189 0.53 -10.36 47.41
CA SER A 189 -0.03 -9.42 48.37
C SER A 189 1.07 -8.79 49.23
N ASP A 190 1.14 -7.46 49.27
CA ASP A 190 2.07 -6.73 50.13
C ASP A 190 1.75 -7.05 51.62
N PRO A 191 2.66 -7.74 52.34
CA PRO A 191 2.41 -8.17 53.72
C PRO A 191 2.38 -7.02 54.73
N TYR A 192 2.68 -5.78 54.32
CA TYR A 192 2.73 -4.61 55.21
C TYR A 192 1.50 -3.68 55.13
N ALA A 193 0.45 -4.07 54.41
CA ALA A 193 -0.79 -3.27 54.32
C ALA A 193 -1.50 -3.03 55.66
N GLN A 194 -1.15 -3.78 56.72
CA GLN A 194 -1.74 -3.67 58.06
C GLN A 194 -1.12 -2.58 58.97
N TYR A 195 -0.13 -1.83 58.48
CA TYR A 195 0.54 -0.77 59.25
C TYR A 195 0.34 0.64 58.66
N LYS A 196 -0.88 0.93 58.18
CA LYS A 196 -1.30 2.30 57.81
C LYS A 196 -2.59 2.69 58.50
#